data_AF-A0A7X8N0Y2-F1
#
_entry.id   AF-A0A7X8N0Y2-F1
#
_cell.length_a   1.000
_cell.length_b   1.000
_cell.length_c   1.000
_cell.angle_alpha   90.00
_cell.angle_beta   90.00
_cell.angle_gamma   90.00
#
_symmetry.space_group_name_H-M   'P 1'
#
loop_
_entity.id
_entity.type
_entity.pdbx_description
1 polymer ?
#
loop_
_entity_poly.entity_id
_entity_poly.type
_entity_poly.pdbx_seq_one_letter_code
_entity_poly.pdbx_strand_id
1 'polypeptide(L)'
;MYDISKDRGFTLLEVLICFTVILIVTALFPILIKNMVFLTEKKEGIHPFELEVFIQQATREVRTAKKTSVEAGDFVIINQGGQRVTYEFFQQKIRRRVDGTGHELLLHHVKKVDFAERANGAIFILEGSDDATYEFRVSAIPIKWHPE
;
A
#
# COMPACT_ATOMS: atom_id res chain seq x y z
N MET A 1 32.61 21.01 -63.77
CA MET A 1 32.85 19.55 -63.83
C MET A 1 32.41 18.99 -62.49
N TYR A 2 31.26 18.31 -62.46
CA TYR A 2 30.66 17.77 -61.24
C TYR A 2 31.48 16.55 -60.79
N ASP A 3 32.04 16.61 -59.59
CA ASP A 3 32.66 15.44 -58.95
C ASP A 3 31.62 14.82 -57.99
N ILE A 4 31.09 13.66 -58.36
CA ILE A 4 30.11 12.90 -57.57
C ILE A 4 30.90 11.84 -56.81
N SER A 5 31.49 12.22 -55.68
CA SER A 5 32.22 11.31 -54.80
C SER A 5 31.27 10.45 -53.96
N LYS A 6 30.74 9.39 -54.58
CA LYS A 6 30.55 8.02 -54.02
C LYS A 6 30.13 7.86 -52.53
N ASP A 7 28.89 8.21 -52.17
CA ASP A 7 28.24 7.86 -50.89
C ASP A 7 27.44 6.53 -50.96
N ARG A 8 28.09 5.37 -50.89
CA ARG A 8 27.37 4.07 -50.94
C ARG A 8 27.79 2.99 -49.93
N GLY A 9 28.62 3.34 -48.95
CA GLY A 9 29.05 2.41 -47.88
C GLY A 9 28.51 2.73 -46.48
N PHE A 10 27.98 3.95 -46.27
CA PHE A 10 27.62 4.43 -44.94
C PHE A 10 26.25 3.97 -44.43
N THR A 11 25.32 3.57 -45.29
CA THR A 11 23.94 3.28 -44.88
C THR A 11 23.71 1.87 -44.33
N LEU A 12 24.37 0.82 -44.86
CA LEU A 12 24.12 -0.55 -44.39
C LEU A 12 24.77 -0.84 -43.03
N LEU A 13 26.02 -0.40 -42.85
CA LEU A 13 26.74 -0.60 -41.59
C LEU A 13 26.07 0.16 -40.44
N GLU A 14 25.61 1.38 -40.71
CA GLU A 14 24.84 2.18 -39.76
C GLU A 14 23.52 1.49 -39.36
N VAL A 15 22.77 0.98 -40.34
CA VAL A 15 21.54 0.21 -40.07
C VAL A 15 21.84 -1.05 -39.26
N LEU A 16 22.94 -1.76 -39.53
CA LEU A 16 23.34 -2.96 -38.77
C LEU A 16 23.71 -2.61 -37.33
N ILE A 17 24.40 -1.49 -37.11
CA ILE A 17 24.74 -1.01 -35.76
C ILE A 17 23.47 -0.61 -35.01
N CYS A 18 22.59 0.19 -35.62
CA CYS A 18 21.29 0.54 -35.03
C CYS A 18 20.44 -0.70 -34.72
N PHE A 19 20.41 -1.66 -35.63
CA PHE A 19 19.68 -2.91 -35.42
C PHE A 19 20.28 -3.73 -34.26
N THR A 20 21.60 -3.79 -34.16
CA THR A 20 22.29 -4.46 -33.05
C THR A 20 21.95 -3.80 -31.71
N VAL A 21 21.95 -2.47 -31.64
CA VAL A 21 21.55 -1.73 -30.43
C VAL A 21 20.10 -2.02 -30.07
N ILE A 22 19.19 -2.01 -31.05
CA ILE A 22 17.77 -2.35 -30.83
C ILE A 22 17.64 -3.77 -30.29
N LEU A 23 18.32 -4.76 -30.90
CA LEU A 23 18.28 -6.15 -30.44
C LEU A 23 18.78 -6.31 -29.01
N ILE A 24 19.86 -5.60 -28.63
CA ILE A 24 20.36 -5.61 -27.25
C ILE A 24 19.31 -5.04 -26.30
N VAL A 25 18.72 -3.90 -26.63
CA VAL A 25 17.66 -3.29 -25.79
C VAL A 25 16.46 -4.22 -25.67
N THR A 26 15.98 -4.81 -26.78
CA THR A 26 14.86 -5.75 -26.78
C THR A 26 15.19 -7.05 -26.04
N ALA A 27 16.42 -7.55 -26.07
CA ALA A 27 16.83 -8.73 -25.32
C ALA A 27 16.83 -8.50 -23.80
N LEU A 28 16.96 -7.26 -23.33
CA LEU A 28 16.89 -6.91 -21.92
C LEU A 28 15.43 -6.79 -21.41
N PHE A 29 14.43 -6.59 -22.29
CA PHE A 29 13.03 -6.47 -21.90
C PHE A 29 12.48 -7.70 -21.14
N PRO A 30 12.69 -8.95 -21.60
CA PRO A 30 12.24 -10.14 -20.87
C PRO A 30 12.78 -10.23 -19.45
N ILE A 31 14.02 -9.77 -19.21
CA ILE A 31 14.64 -9.75 -17.89
C ILE A 31 13.92 -8.76 -16.97
N LEU A 32 13.59 -7.56 -17.49
CA LEU A 32 12.83 -6.56 -16.73
C LEU A 32 11.42 -7.08 -16.39
N ILE A 33 10.73 -7.69 -17.36
CA ILE A 33 9.39 -8.25 -17.15
C ILE A 33 9.44 -9.39 -16.13
N LYS A 34 10.40 -10.32 -16.22
CA LYS A 34 10.56 -11.42 -15.27
C LYS A 34 10.76 -10.92 -13.84
N ASN A 35 11.58 -9.89 -13.64
CA ASN A 35 11.79 -9.31 -12.31
C ASN A 35 10.52 -8.63 -11.78
N MET A 36 9.76 -7.91 -12.62
CA MET A 36 8.48 -7.35 -12.21
C MET A 36 7.46 -8.42 -11.83
N VAL A 37 7.37 -9.50 -12.62
CA VAL A 37 6.47 -10.62 -12.33
C VAL A 37 6.88 -11.35 -11.05
N PHE A 38 8.18 -11.59 -10.81
CA PHE A 38 8.65 -12.20 -9.57
C PHE A 38 8.35 -11.36 -8.32
N LEU A 39 8.46 -10.02 -8.43
CA LEU A 39 8.04 -9.11 -7.36
C LEU A 39 6.52 -9.06 -7.18
N THR A 40 5.76 -9.43 -8.22
CA THR A 40 4.30 -9.47 -8.24
C THR A 40 3.77 -10.89 -7.96
N GLU A 41 4.64 -11.91 -7.82
CA GLU A 41 4.18 -13.23 -7.44
C GLU A 41 3.48 -13.10 -6.10
N LYS A 42 2.19 -13.43 -6.17
CA LYS A 42 1.17 -13.23 -5.16
C LYS A 42 1.64 -13.91 -3.90
N LYS A 43 2.26 -13.16 -2.99
CA LYS A 43 2.42 -13.61 -1.61
C LYS A 43 1.01 -13.92 -1.13
N GLU A 44 0.75 -15.19 -0.86
CA GLU A 44 -0.39 -15.56 -0.05
C GLU A 44 -0.23 -14.77 1.26
N GLY A 45 -1.22 -13.95 1.64
CA GLY A 45 -1.12 -13.09 2.80
C GLY A 45 -1.20 -11.59 2.53
N ILE A 46 -1.03 -10.80 3.60
CA ILE A 46 -1.12 -9.34 3.57
C ILE A 46 0.11 -8.78 2.87
N HIS A 47 -0.10 -7.90 1.87
CA HIS A 47 1.03 -7.29 1.18
C HIS A 47 1.78 -6.32 2.12
N PRO A 48 3.11 -6.42 2.28
CA PRO A 48 3.86 -5.61 3.26
C PRO A 48 3.68 -4.09 3.06
N PHE A 49 3.61 -3.64 1.82
CA PHE A 49 3.37 -2.22 1.51
C PHE A 49 1.94 -1.78 1.86
N GLU A 50 0.93 -2.64 1.65
CA GLU A 50 -0.44 -2.33 2.05
C GLU A 50 -0.53 -2.20 3.58
N LEU A 51 0.14 -3.10 4.31
CA LEU A 51 0.26 -3.05 5.76
C LEU A 51 0.92 -1.76 6.24
N GLU A 52 2.04 -1.36 5.64
CA GLU A 52 2.73 -0.13 6.02
C GLU A 52 1.85 1.11 5.80
N VAL A 53 1.21 1.21 4.62
CA VAL A 53 0.30 2.31 4.32
C VAL A 53 -0.88 2.33 5.30
N PHE A 54 -1.45 1.17 5.61
CA PHE A 54 -2.53 1.05 6.58
C PHE A 54 -2.12 1.56 7.97
N ILE A 55 -0.96 1.12 8.47
CA ILE A 55 -0.43 1.55 9.78
C ILE A 55 -0.25 3.06 9.81
N GLN A 56 0.33 3.65 8.75
CA GLN A 56 0.55 5.10 8.67
C GLN A 56 -0.76 5.88 8.67
N GLN A 57 -1.74 5.44 7.88
CA GLN A 57 -3.05 6.08 7.80
C GLN A 57 -3.81 5.99 9.12
N ALA A 58 -3.92 4.79 9.70
CA ALA A 58 -4.57 4.59 11.00
C ALA A 58 -3.90 5.43 12.10
N THR A 59 -2.57 5.49 12.11
CA THR A 59 -1.81 6.31 13.07
C THR A 59 -2.09 7.79 12.90
N ARG A 60 -2.15 8.29 11.67
CA ARG A 60 -2.48 9.69 11.40
C ARG A 60 -3.90 10.03 11.85
N GLU A 61 -4.83 9.12 11.62
CA GLU A 61 -6.23 9.33 11.96
C GLU A 61 -6.44 9.33 13.49
N VAL A 62 -5.84 8.39 14.21
CA VAL A 62 -5.86 8.38 15.68
C VAL A 62 -5.17 9.61 16.28
N ARG A 63 -4.07 10.09 15.69
CA ARG A 63 -3.40 11.33 16.15
C ARG A 63 -4.25 12.58 16.02
N THR A 64 -5.16 12.60 15.05
CA THR A 64 -6.10 13.72 14.85
C THR A 64 -7.47 13.44 15.45
N ALA A 65 -7.68 12.28 16.06
CA ALA A 65 -8.93 11.90 16.69
C ALA A 65 -9.25 12.77 17.91
N LYS A 66 -10.54 13.06 18.08
CA LYS A 66 -11.08 13.60 19.32
C LYS A 66 -11.30 12.50 20.35
N LYS A 67 -11.73 11.32 19.89
CA LYS A 67 -11.96 10.14 20.72
C LYS A 67 -11.74 8.88 19.88
N THR A 68 -11.27 7.82 20.53
CA THR A 68 -11.22 6.46 19.98
C THR A 68 -11.97 5.51 20.91
N SER A 69 -12.59 4.47 20.36
CA SER A 69 -13.27 3.41 21.10
C SER A 69 -13.23 2.11 20.30
N VAL A 70 -13.41 0.97 20.97
CA VAL A 70 -13.73 -0.30 20.31
C VAL A 70 -15.19 -0.64 20.58
N GLU A 71 -16.00 -0.74 19.53
CA GLU A 71 -17.44 -0.95 19.63
C GLU A 71 -17.84 -2.15 18.78
N ALA A 72 -18.46 -3.16 19.39
CA ALA A 72 -18.92 -4.38 18.71
C ALA A 72 -17.84 -5.14 17.90
N GLY A 73 -16.57 -5.00 18.29
CA GLY A 73 -15.44 -5.61 17.58
C GLY A 73 -14.87 -4.76 16.44
N ASP A 74 -15.42 -3.57 16.21
CA ASP A 74 -14.90 -2.58 15.26
C ASP A 74 -14.11 -1.49 15.99
N PHE A 75 -13.11 -0.93 15.33
CA PHE A 75 -12.40 0.23 15.84
C PHE A 75 -13.05 1.51 15.34
N VAL A 76 -13.42 2.38 16.27
CA VAL A 76 -14.18 3.61 16.01
C VAL A 76 -13.36 4.82 16.41
N ILE A 77 -13.34 5.81 15.52
CA ILE A 77 -12.68 7.09 15.71
C ILE A 77 -13.71 8.20 15.51
N ILE A 78 -13.79 9.14 16.46
CA ILE A 78 -14.49 10.40 16.26
C ILE A 78 -13.45 11.45 15.87
N ASN A 79 -13.56 11.98 14.64
CA ASN A 79 -12.63 13.01 14.17
C ASN A 79 -12.94 14.39 14.78
N GLN A 80 -12.09 15.39 14.51
CA GLN A 80 -12.31 16.76 15.01
C GLN A 80 -13.62 17.39 14.52
N GLY A 81 -14.08 17.00 13.33
CA GLY A 81 -15.35 17.45 12.76
C GLY A 81 -16.58 16.75 13.34
N GLY A 82 -16.41 15.80 14.27
CA GLY A 82 -17.51 15.02 14.85
C GLY A 82 -18.00 13.85 13.99
N GLN A 83 -17.34 13.57 12.87
CA GLN A 83 -17.68 12.44 12.01
C GLN A 83 -17.16 11.14 12.63
N ARG A 84 -17.94 10.07 12.45
CA ARG A 84 -17.64 8.74 12.95
C ARG A 84 -16.93 7.93 11.88
N VAL A 85 -15.67 7.61 12.11
CA VAL A 85 -14.87 6.75 11.24
C VAL A 85 -14.81 5.36 11.86
N THR A 86 -15.22 4.34 11.09
CA THR A 86 -15.25 2.95 11.54
C THR A 86 -14.31 2.11 10.69
N TYR A 87 -13.46 1.34 11.37
CA TYR A 87 -12.64 0.28 10.78
C TYR A 87 -13.28 -1.07 11.14
N GLU A 88 -13.74 -1.78 10.12
CA GLU A 88 -14.48 -3.02 10.28
C GLU A 88 -13.88 -4.13 9.42
N PHE A 89 -14.03 -5.37 9.89
CA PHE A 89 -13.70 -6.55 9.09
C PHE A 89 -14.81 -6.85 8.10
N PHE A 90 -14.47 -7.00 6.82
CA PHE A 90 -15.45 -7.30 5.77
C PHE A 90 -14.86 -8.19 4.68
N GLN A 91 -15.39 -9.42 4.54
CA GLN A 91 -15.04 -10.36 3.46
C GLN A 91 -13.53 -10.54 3.26
N GLN A 92 -12.81 -10.85 4.34
CA GLN A 92 -11.36 -11.02 4.36
C GLN A 92 -10.53 -9.75 4.05
N LYS A 93 -11.11 -8.60 4.38
CA LYS A 93 -10.50 -7.28 4.16
C LYS A 93 -10.80 -6.40 5.37
N ILE A 94 -9.99 -5.36 5.55
CA ILE A 94 -10.34 -4.27 6.45
C ILE A 94 -10.90 -3.13 5.62
N ARG A 95 -12.08 -2.65 5.99
CA ARG A 95 -12.75 -1.52 5.35
C ARG A 95 -12.84 -0.36 6.32
N ARG A 96 -12.70 0.85 5.77
CA ARG A 96 -12.98 2.11 6.45
C ARG A 96 -14.28 2.73 5.92
N ARG A 97 -15.08 3.24 6.85
CA ARG A 97 -16.32 3.99 6.60
C ARG A 97 -16.34 5.28 7.38
N VAL A 98 -16.98 6.31 6.83
CA VAL A 98 -17.21 7.60 7.49
C VAL A 98 -18.71 7.84 7.55
N ASP A 99 -19.24 8.03 8.76
CA ASP A 99 -20.67 8.19 9.06
C ASP A 99 -21.54 7.07 8.46
N GLY A 100 -21.01 5.84 8.46
CA GLY A 100 -21.66 4.66 7.88
C GLY A 100 -21.68 4.65 6.34
N THR A 101 -21.15 5.68 5.70
CA THR A 101 -20.99 5.78 4.25
C THR A 101 -19.55 5.53 3.83
N GLY A 102 -19.34 5.22 2.54
CA GLY A 102 -18.03 4.92 1.99
C GLY A 102 -17.71 3.42 1.89
N HIS A 103 -16.70 3.12 1.05
CA HIS A 103 -16.21 1.77 0.80
C HIS A 103 -14.70 1.82 0.53
N GLU A 104 -13.94 2.33 1.48
CA GLU A 104 -12.49 2.38 1.35
C GLU A 104 -11.90 1.06 1.87
N LEU A 105 -11.39 0.22 0.97
CA LEU A 105 -10.68 -1.00 1.33
C LEU A 105 -9.24 -0.64 1.66
N LEU A 106 -8.81 -0.97 2.87
CA LEU A 106 -7.50 -0.58 3.40
C LEU A 106 -6.50 -1.74 3.39
N LEU A 107 -6.98 -2.95 3.65
CA LEU A 107 -6.15 -4.16 3.66
C LEU A 107 -6.88 -5.32 3.01
N HIS A 108 -6.14 -6.10 2.22
CA HIS A 108 -6.62 -7.32 1.59
C HIS A 108 -5.99 -8.56 2.23
N HIS A 109 -6.59 -9.73 1.99
CA HIS A 109 -6.09 -11.03 2.45
C HIS A 109 -5.92 -11.10 3.98
N VAL A 110 -6.88 -10.52 4.70
CA VAL A 110 -6.95 -10.57 6.16
C VAL A 110 -7.90 -11.70 6.54
N LYS A 111 -7.43 -12.66 7.33
CA LYS A 111 -8.23 -13.78 7.83
C LYS A 111 -9.01 -13.40 9.09
N LYS A 112 -8.37 -12.68 10.00
CA LYS A 112 -8.96 -12.22 11.26
C LYS A 112 -8.38 -10.88 11.69
N VAL A 113 -9.19 -10.08 12.39
CA VAL A 113 -8.75 -8.87 13.09
C VAL A 113 -9.38 -8.81 14.47
N ASP A 114 -8.58 -8.42 15.45
CA ASP A 114 -9.02 -8.08 16.80
C ASP A 114 -8.46 -6.70 17.16
N PHE A 115 -9.30 -5.86 17.77
CA PHE A 115 -8.89 -4.55 18.27
C PHE A 115 -8.96 -4.54 19.80
N ALA A 116 -7.84 -4.18 20.44
CA ALA A 116 -7.78 -4.01 21.89
C ALA A 116 -7.65 -2.52 22.22
N GLU A 117 -8.68 -1.95 22.87
CA GLU A 117 -8.69 -0.55 23.25
C GLU A 117 -7.56 -0.24 24.26
N ARG A 118 -6.88 0.90 24.07
CA ARG A 118 -5.85 1.42 24.97
C ARG A 118 -6.02 2.92 25.15
N ALA A 119 -5.37 3.50 26.17
CA ALA A 119 -5.40 4.94 26.38
C ALA A 119 -4.96 5.70 25.11
N ASN A 120 -5.87 6.54 24.59
CA ASN A 120 -5.70 7.35 23.38
C ASN A 120 -5.39 6.54 22.09
N GLY A 121 -5.91 5.32 21.97
CA GLY A 121 -5.73 4.51 20.75
C GLY A 121 -6.21 3.07 20.87
N ALA A 122 -5.60 2.17 20.10
CA ALA A 122 -5.84 0.74 20.16
C ALA A 122 -4.63 -0.06 19.68
N ILE A 123 -4.58 -1.34 20.08
CA ILE A 123 -3.67 -2.34 19.51
C ILE A 123 -4.46 -3.11 18.47
N PHE A 124 -3.88 -3.21 17.28
CA PHE A 124 -4.43 -3.92 16.14
C PHE A 124 -3.72 -5.26 16.04
N ILE A 125 -4.48 -6.35 16.09
CA ILE A 125 -3.97 -7.72 15.97
C ILE A 125 -4.61 -8.31 14.72
N LEU A 126 -3.80 -8.57 13.69
CA LEU A 126 -4.23 -9.06 12.40
C LEU A 126 -3.66 -10.45 12.13
N GLU A 127 -4.45 -11.32 11.52
CA GLU A 127 -4.01 -12.60 10.97
C GLU A 127 -4.21 -12.54 9.45
N GLY A 128 -3.14 -12.73 8.68
CA GLY A 128 -3.19 -12.81 7.22
C GLY A 128 -3.76 -14.13 6.72
N SER A 129 -4.10 -14.20 5.43
CA SER A 129 -4.52 -15.45 4.78
C SER A 129 -3.41 -16.52 4.72
N ASP A 130 -2.17 -16.13 5.00
CA ASP A 130 -0.97 -16.98 5.14
C ASP A 130 -0.70 -17.42 6.58
N ASP A 131 -1.64 -17.22 7.49
CA ASP A 131 -1.51 -17.46 8.94
C ASP A 131 -0.40 -16.61 9.61
N ALA A 132 0.13 -15.59 8.92
CA ALA A 132 1.06 -14.65 9.52
C ALA A 132 0.31 -13.65 10.41
N THR A 133 0.81 -13.46 11.64
CA THR A 133 0.23 -12.53 12.60
C THR A 133 1.00 -11.22 12.62
N TYR A 134 0.27 -10.11 12.61
CA TYR A 134 0.80 -8.75 12.71
C TYR A 134 0.17 -8.04 13.90
N GLU A 135 1.00 -7.53 14.79
CA GLU A 135 0.57 -6.72 15.93
C GLU A 135 1.25 -5.35 15.86
N PHE A 136 0.45 -4.29 15.97
CA PHE A 136 0.98 -2.93 16.07
C PHE A 136 0.05 -2.05 16.88
N ARG A 137 0.65 -1.04 17.54
CA ARG A 137 -0.07 -0.06 18.34
C ARG A 137 -0.32 1.19 17.53
N VAL A 138 -1.57 1.63 17.51
CA VAL A 138 -1.98 2.91 16.97
C VAL A 138 -2.39 3.80 18.13
N SER A 139 -1.67 4.89 18.37
CA SER A 139 -1.88 5.76 19.52
C SER A 139 -1.64 7.21 19.15
N ALA A 140 -2.46 8.11 19.71
CA ALA A 140 -2.09 9.51 19.76
C ALA A 140 -0.89 9.66 20.71
N ILE A 141 0.02 10.58 20.40
CA ILE A 141 1.10 10.98 21.31
C ILE A 141 0.41 11.50 22.57
N PRO A 142 0.86 11.14 23.79
CA PRO A 142 0.26 11.65 25.01
C PRO A 142 0.57 13.15 25.12
N ILE A 143 -0.32 13.99 24.60
CA ILE A 143 -0.48 15.32 25.17
C ILE A 143 -1.17 15.02 26.50
N LYS A 144 -0.48 15.28 27.62
CA LYS A 144 -1.11 15.27 28.93
C LYS A 144 -2.36 16.15 28.82
N TRP A 145 -3.53 15.54 28.84
CA TRP A 145 -4.78 16.25 29.03
C TRP A 145 -4.62 16.96 30.38
N HIS A 146 -4.48 18.29 30.35
CA HIS A 146 -4.62 19.09 31.55
C HIS A 146 -6.11 19.13 31.87
N PRO A 147 -6.54 18.59 33.02
CA PRO A 147 -7.82 18.97 33.58
C PRO A 147 -7.66 20.37 34.16
N GLU A 148 -8.38 21.33 33.59
CA GLU A 148 -8.86 22.49 34.36
C GLU A 148 -10.34 22.29 34.70
#